data_AF-A0AAU8JH93-F1
#
_entry.id   AF-A0AAU8JH93-F1
#
_cell.length_a   1.000
_cell.length_b   1.000
_cell.length_c   1.000
_cell.angle_alpha   90.00
_cell.angle_beta   90.00
_cell.angle_gamma   90.00
#
_symmetry.space_group_name_H-M   'P 1'
#
loop_
_entity.id
_entity.type
_entity.pdbx_description
1 polymer ?
#
loop_
_entity_poly.entity_id
_entity_poly.type
_entity_poly.pdbx_seq_one_letter_code
_entity_poly.pdbx_strand_id
1 'polypeptide(L)'
;MGVDAEEIDSTIERDKDISDREFVNRCKSSESLFALTIYYICQMQLCCMTQDFAQGILYINPTKKILTSILGFTLSSEYYYYASLLMLNQPNWYLYLNEINKNQQTMSQWVKSCPKNFQHKLLLIEAEQARRNENILAAMDLYDRAIALAKENEFLQDHALANQMAGYFYLGLGKEHFAKIYLSQSYSSYDRWGAKNKLKQLEANYSQYILQIGNFPEFNTTTISSYPGDNNANAFLDYAALAKNYQIISRFLELE
;
A
#
# COMPACT_ATOMS: atom_id res chain seq x y z
N MET A 1 4.65 -43.49 -2.70
CA MET A 1 4.51 -42.96 -4.07
C MET A 1 5.16 -41.59 -4.04
N GLY A 2 6.45 -41.54 -4.40
CA GLY A 2 7.20 -40.28 -4.46
C GLY A 2 6.80 -39.57 -5.74
N VAL A 3 6.34 -38.33 -5.61
CA VAL A 3 6.14 -37.45 -6.76
C VAL A 3 7.54 -36.97 -7.13
N ASP A 4 7.96 -37.27 -8.36
CA ASP A 4 9.28 -36.92 -8.87
C ASP A 4 9.47 -35.39 -8.83
N ALA A 5 10.59 -34.95 -8.27
CA ALA A 5 10.92 -33.52 -8.16
C ALA A 5 10.98 -32.81 -9.52
N GLU A 6 11.19 -33.55 -10.62
CA GLU A 6 11.14 -33.06 -12.00
C GLU A 6 9.72 -32.69 -12.47
N GLU A 7 8.68 -33.34 -11.93
CA GLU A 7 7.28 -33.05 -12.29
C GLU A 7 6.81 -31.72 -11.65
N ILE A 8 7.32 -31.41 -10.45
CA ILE A 8 7.08 -30.14 -9.75
C ILE A 8 7.77 -28.99 -10.49
N ASP A 9 9.00 -29.18 -10.97
CA ASP A 9 9.78 -28.14 -11.65
C ASP A 9 9.19 -27.79 -13.03
N SER A 10 8.66 -28.78 -13.75
CA SER A 10 7.98 -28.57 -15.05
C SER A 10 6.65 -27.81 -14.96
N THR A 11 6.10 -27.66 -13.74
CA THR A 11 4.88 -26.90 -13.47
C THR A 11 5.21 -25.44 -13.12
N ILE A 12 6.38 -25.18 -12.53
CA ILE A 12 6.86 -23.85 -12.13
C ILE A 12 7.32 -23.04 -13.35
N GLU A 13 7.84 -23.70 -14.40
CA GLU A 13 8.28 -23.03 -15.64
C GLU A 13 7.13 -22.61 -16.60
N ARG A 14 5.88 -22.98 -16.35
CA ARG A 14 4.73 -22.67 -17.24
C ARG A 14 4.07 -21.32 -17.00
N ASP A 15 4.37 -20.61 -15.92
CA ASP A 15 3.72 -19.33 -15.58
C ASP A 15 4.45 -18.14 -16.25
N LYS A 16 4.59 -18.19 -17.58
CA LYS A 16 4.82 -16.99 -18.39
C LYS A 16 3.45 -16.37 -18.71
N ASP A 17 3.17 -15.23 -18.08
CA ASP A 17 2.07 -14.30 -18.36
C ASP A 17 0.67 -14.91 -18.46
N ILE A 18 0.19 -15.50 -17.36
CA ILE A 18 -1.25 -15.75 -17.21
C ILE A 18 -1.96 -14.40 -17.10
N SER A 19 -2.89 -14.12 -18.01
CA SER A 19 -3.71 -12.91 -17.91
C SER A 19 -4.57 -12.92 -16.65
N ASP A 20 -4.86 -11.75 -16.07
CA ASP A 20 -5.76 -11.59 -14.91
C ASP A 20 -7.08 -12.36 -15.05
N ARG A 21 -7.66 -12.33 -16.26
CA ARG A 21 -8.90 -13.05 -16.58
C ARG A 21 -8.72 -14.57 -16.50
N GLU A 22 -7.61 -15.07 -17.00
CA GLU A 22 -7.30 -16.50 -16.99
C GLU A 22 -6.99 -16.99 -15.57
N PHE A 23 -6.25 -16.21 -14.78
CA PHE A 23 -6.01 -16.51 -13.37
C PHE A 23 -7.33 -16.60 -12.58
N VAL A 24 -8.21 -15.62 -12.73
CA VAL A 24 -9.52 -15.61 -12.05
C VAL A 24 -10.37 -16.80 -12.49
N ASN A 25 -10.39 -17.12 -13.79
CA ASN A 25 -11.13 -18.28 -14.30
C ASN A 25 -10.58 -19.59 -13.72
N ARG A 26 -9.25 -19.76 -13.71
CA ARG A 26 -8.59 -20.94 -13.12
C ARG A 26 -8.90 -21.09 -11.64
N CYS A 27 -8.86 -20.00 -10.86
CA CYS A 27 -9.24 -20.03 -9.44
C CYS A 27 -10.70 -20.40 -9.23
N LYS A 28 -11.62 -19.87 -10.05
CA LYS A 28 -13.04 -20.21 -9.99
C LYS A 28 -13.31 -21.68 -10.35
N SER A 29 -12.67 -22.17 -11.42
CA SER A 29 -12.82 -23.56 -11.86
C SER A 29 -12.22 -24.58 -10.90
N SER A 30 -11.20 -24.19 -10.14
CA SER A 30 -10.56 -25.03 -9.10
C SER A 30 -11.11 -24.81 -7.69
N GLU A 31 -12.13 -23.95 -7.53
CA GLU A 31 -12.68 -23.53 -6.24
C GLU A 31 -11.64 -23.03 -5.23
N SER A 32 -10.53 -22.47 -5.73
CA SER A 32 -9.45 -21.92 -4.91
C SER A 32 -9.84 -20.55 -4.34
N LEU A 33 -10.71 -20.56 -3.33
CA LEU A 33 -11.22 -19.33 -2.71
C LEU A 33 -10.12 -18.52 -2.02
N PHE A 34 -9.11 -19.19 -1.45
CA PHE A 34 -7.97 -18.53 -0.81
C PHE A 34 -7.19 -17.67 -1.82
N ALA A 35 -6.73 -18.26 -2.93
CA ALA A 35 -5.98 -17.54 -3.96
C ALA A 35 -6.81 -16.42 -4.60
N LEU A 36 -8.09 -16.67 -4.84
CA LEU A 36 -9.00 -15.66 -5.39
C LEU A 36 -9.20 -14.46 -4.44
N THR A 37 -9.29 -14.72 -3.13
CA THR A 37 -9.43 -13.66 -2.11
C THR A 37 -8.18 -12.78 -2.05
N ILE A 38 -7.00 -13.40 -2.05
CA ILE A 38 -5.72 -12.66 -2.07
C ILE A 38 -5.63 -11.79 -3.31
N TYR A 39 -5.93 -12.35 -4.49
CA TYR A 39 -5.93 -11.61 -5.74
C TYR A 39 -6.85 -10.39 -5.69
N TYR A 40 -8.09 -10.53 -5.21
CA TYR A 40 -8.98 -9.37 -5.12
C TYR A 40 -8.49 -8.31 -4.11
N ILE A 41 -7.87 -8.71 -3.01
CA ILE A 41 -7.25 -7.74 -2.07
C ILE A 41 -6.08 -7.01 -2.74
N CYS A 42 -5.23 -7.71 -3.50
CA CYS A 42 -4.15 -7.09 -4.28
C CYS A 42 -4.71 -6.10 -5.32
N GLN A 43 -5.81 -6.44 -6.00
CA GLN A 43 -6.48 -5.53 -6.94
C GLN A 43 -7.04 -4.30 -6.24
N MET A 44 -7.64 -4.46 -5.04
CA MET A 44 -8.10 -3.35 -4.21
C MET A 44 -6.94 -2.43 -3.79
N GLN A 45 -5.81 -3.01 -3.38
CA GLN A 45 -4.59 -2.29 -3.04
C GLN A 45 -4.06 -1.50 -4.24
N LEU A 46 -3.95 -2.15 -5.41
CA LEU A 46 -3.50 -1.53 -6.65
C LEU A 46 -4.36 -0.33 -7.00
N CYS A 47 -5.68 -0.48 -6.98
CA CYS A 47 -6.64 0.60 -7.23
C CYS A 47 -6.48 1.77 -6.25
N CYS A 48 -6.18 1.51 -4.97
CA CYS A 48 -5.89 2.58 -4.00
C CYS A 48 -4.61 3.34 -4.38
N MET A 49 -3.55 2.62 -4.75
CA MET A 49 -2.28 3.23 -5.14
C MET A 49 -2.42 4.03 -6.42
N THR A 50 -3.11 3.50 -7.44
CA THR A 50 -3.29 4.16 -8.75
C THR A 50 -4.39 5.20 -8.77
N GLN A 51 -5.15 5.35 -7.67
CA GLN A 51 -6.35 6.18 -7.53
C GLN A 51 -7.53 5.78 -8.41
N ASP A 52 -7.53 4.58 -8.98
CA ASP A 52 -8.70 4.04 -9.67
C ASP A 52 -9.73 3.49 -8.67
N PHE A 53 -10.27 4.40 -7.85
CA PHE A 53 -11.25 4.05 -6.83
C PHE A 53 -12.54 3.50 -7.45
N ALA A 54 -12.89 3.95 -8.66
CA ALA A 54 -14.08 3.52 -9.38
C ALA A 54 -13.99 2.04 -9.78
N GLN A 55 -12.82 1.57 -10.23
CA GLN A 55 -12.59 0.15 -10.48
C GLN A 55 -12.46 -0.63 -9.17
N GLY A 56 -11.71 -0.11 -8.20
CA GLY A 56 -11.42 -0.82 -6.95
C GLY A 56 -12.66 -1.23 -6.15
N ILE A 57 -13.72 -0.40 -6.16
CA ILE A 57 -14.94 -0.72 -5.41
C ILE A 57 -15.66 -1.98 -5.92
N LEU A 58 -15.44 -2.35 -7.18
CA LEU A 58 -16.05 -3.54 -7.79
C LEU A 58 -15.56 -4.84 -7.14
N TYR A 59 -14.36 -4.83 -6.54
CA TYR A 59 -13.77 -6.00 -5.87
C TYR A 59 -14.29 -6.21 -4.44
N ILE A 60 -14.91 -5.22 -3.80
CA ILE A 60 -15.33 -5.32 -2.39
C ILE A 60 -16.36 -6.44 -2.18
N ASN A 61 -17.43 -6.43 -2.97
CA ASN A 61 -18.53 -7.39 -2.80
C ASN A 61 -18.12 -8.84 -3.13
N PRO A 62 -17.40 -9.12 -4.24
CA PRO A 62 -16.84 -10.44 -4.49
C PRO A 62 -15.93 -10.91 -3.36
N THR A 63 -15.01 -10.07 -2.89
CA THR A 63 -14.06 -10.42 -1.81
C THR A 63 -14.79 -10.73 -0.51
N LYS A 64 -15.76 -9.90 -0.11
CA LYS A 64 -16.51 -10.09 1.14
C LYS A 64 -17.18 -11.45 1.22
N LYS A 65 -17.71 -11.96 0.10
CA LYS A 65 -18.38 -13.28 0.04
C LYS A 65 -17.45 -14.45 0.34
N ILE A 66 -16.17 -14.29 0.06
CA ILE A 66 -15.15 -15.35 0.19
C ILE A 66 -14.10 -15.03 1.26
N LEU A 67 -14.26 -13.93 2.00
CA LEU A 67 -13.30 -13.44 2.99
C LEU A 67 -13.01 -14.46 4.11
N THR A 68 -13.98 -15.31 4.43
CA THR A 68 -13.81 -16.39 5.42
C THR A 68 -12.74 -17.40 5.02
N SER A 69 -12.39 -17.49 3.73
CA SER A 69 -11.31 -18.37 3.26
C SER A 69 -9.92 -17.96 3.76
N ILE A 70 -9.77 -16.71 4.21
CA ILE A 70 -8.53 -16.18 4.81
C ILE A 70 -8.72 -15.79 6.28
N LEU A 71 -9.76 -16.32 6.94
CA LEU A 71 -10.01 -16.04 8.35
C LEU A 71 -8.80 -16.45 9.20
N GLY A 72 -8.36 -15.55 10.08
CA GLY A 72 -7.18 -15.77 10.95
C GLY A 72 -5.85 -15.37 10.32
N PHE A 73 -5.80 -15.05 9.02
CA PHE A 73 -4.60 -14.49 8.39
C PHE A 73 -4.59 -12.97 8.50
N THR A 74 -3.40 -12.38 8.65
CA THR A 74 -3.21 -10.92 8.67
C THR A 74 -3.77 -10.23 7.42
N LEU A 75 -3.81 -10.92 6.27
CA LEU A 75 -4.42 -10.41 5.04
C LEU A 75 -5.90 -10.02 5.20
N SER A 76 -6.62 -10.60 6.16
CA SER A 76 -8.01 -10.19 6.44
C SER A 76 -8.09 -8.73 6.90
N SER A 77 -7.05 -8.21 7.58
CA SER A 77 -6.96 -6.78 7.94
C SER A 77 -6.82 -5.88 6.71
N GLU A 78 -6.11 -6.32 5.67
CA GLU A 78 -5.90 -5.58 4.43
C GLU A 78 -7.21 -5.35 3.68
N TYR A 79 -8.12 -6.33 3.71
CA TYR A 79 -9.46 -6.16 3.15
C TYR A 79 -10.18 -4.97 3.79
N TYR A 80 -10.26 -4.92 5.12
CA TYR A 80 -10.98 -3.85 5.83
C TYR A 80 -10.33 -2.48 5.61
N TYR A 81 -9.00 -2.45 5.51
CA TYR A 81 -8.23 -1.25 5.23
C TYR A 81 -8.54 -0.71 3.82
N TYR A 82 -8.26 -1.48 2.77
CA TYR A 82 -8.46 -1.03 1.39
C TYR A 82 -9.94 -0.84 1.05
N ALA A 83 -10.85 -1.69 1.55
CA ALA A 83 -12.29 -1.49 1.34
C ALA A 83 -12.75 -0.14 1.88
N SER A 84 -12.29 0.26 3.06
CA SER A 84 -12.64 1.54 3.66
C SER A 84 -12.10 2.71 2.85
N LEU A 85 -10.85 2.66 2.39
CA LEU A 85 -10.26 3.70 1.55
C LEU A 85 -10.99 3.83 0.21
N LEU A 86 -11.31 2.71 -0.44
CA LEU A 86 -12.07 2.67 -1.71
C LEU A 86 -13.47 3.27 -1.54
N MET A 87 -14.19 2.92 -0.47
CA MET A 87 -15.51 3.44 -0.16
C MET A 87 -15.47 4.94 0.16
N LEU A 88 -14.53 5.37 1.00
CA LEU A 88 -14.32 6.78 1.33
C LEU A 88 -14.00 7.58 0.09
N ASN A 89 -13.31 7.03 -0.91
CA ASN A 89 -12.93 7.75 -2.11
C ASN A 89 -13.98 7.79 -3.24
N GLN A 90 -15.17 7.21 -3.03
CA GLN A 90 -16.29 7.38 -3.97
C GLN A 90 -16.98 8.75 -3.86
N PRO A 91 -17.58 9.27 -4.96
CA PRO A 91 -18.43 10.46 -4.89
C PRO A 91 -19.63 10.28 -3.94
N ASN A 92 -20.19 9.08 -3.88
CA ASN A 92 -21.31 8.67 -3.03
C ASN A 92 -20.86 7.94 -1.76
N TRP A 93 -19.70 8.31 -1.19
CA TRP A 93 -19.10 7.67 -0.01
C TRP A 93 -20.07 7.51 1.17
N TYR A 94 -21.01 8.44 1.34
CA TYR A 94 -22.01 8.46 2.41
C TYR A 94 -22.92 7.21 2.41
N LEU A 95 -23.12 6.57 1.25
CA LEU A 95 -23.88 5.31 1.16
C LEU A 95 -23.18 4.15 1.85
N TYR A 96 -21.86 4.24 2.06
CA TYR A 96 -21.02 3.18 2.63
C TYR A 96 -20.71 3.39 4.12
N LEU A 97 -21.25 4.44 4.75
CA LEU A 97 -20.96 4.82 6.15
C LEU A 97 -21.07 3.65 7.14
N ASN A 98 -22.14 2.87 7.06
CA ASN A 98 -22.34 1.72 7.96
C ASN A 98 -21.25 0.65 7.78
N GLU A 99 -20.83 0.41 6.55
CA GLU A 99 -19.78 -0.58 6.25
C GLU A 99 -18.40 -0.07 6.66
N ILE A 100 -18.08 1.21 6.39
CA ILE A 100 -16.85 1.86 6.84
C ILE A 100 -16.74 1.79 8.37
N ASN A 101 -17.81 2.10 9.10
CA ASN A 101 -17.81 2.04 10.57
C ASN A 101 -17.55 0.60 11.09
N LYS A 102 -18.13 -0.42 10.45
CA LYS A 102 -17.88 -1.84 10.80
C LYS A 102 -16.43 -2.24 10.52
N ASN A 103 -15.88 -1.78 9.40
CA ASN A 103 -14.48 -2.03 9.04
C ASN A 103 -13.54 -1.37 10.07
N GLN A 104 -13.81 -0.13 10.47
CA GLN A 104 -13.04 0.57 11.51
C GLN A 104 -13.13 -0.12 12.87
N GLN A 105 -14.31 -0.62 13.26
CA GLN A 105 -14.46 -1.41 14.48
C GLN A 105 -13.62 -2.69 14.44
N THR A 106 -13.62 -3.39 13.30
CA THR A 106 -12.77 -4.58 13.10
C THR A 106 -11.28 -4.21 13.15
N MET A 107 -10.88 -3.17 12.44
CA MET A 107 -9.50 -2.65 12.46
C MET A 107 -9.06 -2.24 13.87
N SER A 108 -9.96 -1.66 14.68
CA SER A 108 -9.67 -1.32 16.07
C SER A 108 -9.33 -2.54 16.93
N GLN A 109 -9.92 -3.71 16.63
CA GLN A 109 -9.55 -4.96 17.31
C GLN A 109 -8.15 -5.44 16.92
N TRP A 110 -7.78 -5.28 15.64
CA TRP A 110 -6.41 -5.53 15.17
C TRP A 110 -5.41 -4.59 15.84
N VAL A 111 -5.71 -3.29 15.91
CA VAL A 111 -4.88 -2.29 16.60
C VAL A 111 -4.70 -2.65 18.07
N LYS A 112 -5.75 -3.07 18.79
CA LYS A 112 -5.62 -3.53 20.18
C LYS A 112 -4.66 -4.72 20.34
N SER A 113 -4.60 -5.58 19.32
CA SER A 113 -3.76 -6.77 19.33
C SER A 113 -2.29 -6.47 18.99
N CYS A 114 -2.05 -5.59 18.01
CA CYS A 114 -0.70 -5.16 17.64
C CYS A 114 -0.73 -3.75 17.03
N PRO A 115 -0.60 -2.68 17.85
CA PRO A 115 -0.67 -1.30 17.36
C PRO A 115 0.36 -1.01 16.27
N LYS A 116 1.60 -1.51 16.44
CA LYS A 116 2.72 -1.33 15.49
C LYS A 116 2.38 -1.76 14.06
N ASN A 117 1.53 -2.77 13.89
CA ASN A 117 1.20 -3.33 12.58
C ASN A 117 -0.03 -2.68 11.93
N PHE A 118 -0.93 -2.08 12.71
CA PHE A 118 -2.27 -1.72 12.22
C PHE A 118 -2.69 -0.29 12.52
N GLN A 119 -2.01 0.41 13.43
CA GLN A 119 -2.43 1.74 13.86
C GLN A 119 -2.31 2.78 12.75
N HIS A 120 -1.25 2.73 11.95
CA HIS A 120 -1.08 3.63 10.81
C HIS A 120 -2.20 3.48 9.77
N LYS A 121 -2.69 2.25 9.57
CA LYS A 121 -3.81 1.95 8.66
C LYS A 121 -5.11 2.54 9.15
N LEU A 122 -5.43 2.36 10.44
CA LEU A 122 -6.63 2.93 11.03
C LEU A 122 -6.60 4.47 10.97
N LEU A 123 -5.46 5.08 11.29
CA LEU A 123 -5.30 6.54 11.21
C LEU A 123 -5.47 7.08 9.79
N LEU A 124 -5.01 6.35 8.76
CA LEU A 124 -5.22 6.78 7.38
C LEU A 124 -6.71 6.72 6.97
N ILE A 125 -7.45 5.70 7.42
CA ILE A 125 -8.92 5.64 7.22
C ILE A 125 -9.59 6.85 7.90
N GLU A 126 -9.20 7.15 9.14
CA GLU A 126 -9.73 8.29 9.90
C GLU A 126 -9.37 9.63 9.23
N ALA A 127 -8.17 9.77 8.67
CA ALA A 127 -7.75 10.96 7.93
C ALA A 127 -8.63 11.21 6.70
N GLU A 128 -8.88 10.17 5.90
CA GLU A 128 -9.78 10.24 4.74
C GLU A 128 -11.23 10.53 5.14
N GLN A 129 -11.70 9.97 6.26
CA GLN A 129 -13.03 10.27 6.79
C GLN A 129 -13.12 11.73 7.26
N ALA A 130 -12.10 12.25 7.96
CA ALA A 130 -12.02 13.65 8.35
C ALA A 130 -12.01 14.58 7.11
N ARG A 131 -11.25 14.21 6.06
CA ARG A 131 -11.24 14.92 4.78
C ARG A 131 -12.64 14.97 4.14
N ARG A 132 -13.37 13.85 4.12
CA ARG A 132 -14.74 13.79 3.58
C ARG A 132 -15.75 14.61 4.36
N ASN A 133 -15.52 14.77 5.65
CA ASN A 133 -16.33 15.60 6.54
C ASN A 133 -15.83 17.06 6.60
N GLU A 134 -14.89 17.46 5.74
CA GLU A 134 -14.30 18.80 5.70
C GLU A 134 -13.65 19.25 7.03
N ASN A 135 -13.30 18.31 7.90
CA ASN A 135 -12.58 18.59 9.13
C ASN A 135 -11.07 18.65 8.85
N ILE A 136 -10.65 19.77 8.27
CA ILE A 136 -9.30 19.99 7.74
C ILE A 136 -8.22 19.75 8.80
N LEU A 137 -8.37 20.32 10.00
CA LEU A 137 -7.36 20.21 11.06
C LEU A 137 -7.17 18.77 11.54
N ALA A 138 -8.28 18.03 11.69
CA ALA A 138 -8.20 16.62 12.06
C ALA A 138 -7.55 15.79 10.94
N ALA A 139 -7.91 16.04 9.68
CA ALA A 139 -7.30 15.34 8.56
C ALA A 139 -5.77 15.54 8.52
N MET A 140 -5.28 16.77 8.72
CA MET A 140 -3.86 17.09 8.76
C MET A 140 -3.12 16.28 9.85
N ASP A 141 -3.60 16.32 11.10
CA ASP A 141 -2.99 15.56 12.22
C ASP A 141 -2.98 14.06 11.95
N LEU A 142 -4.10 13.53 11.45
CA LEU A 142 -4.26 12.10 11.20
C LEU A 142 -3.35 11.60 10.07
N TYR A 143 -3.19 12.36 8.98
CA TYR A 143 -2.23 12.02 7.92
C TYR A 143 -0.80 12.00 8.45
N ASP A 144 -0.37 13.04 9.18
CA ASP A 144 1.00 13.12 9.69
C ASP A 144 1.32 11.96 10.65
N ARG A 145 0.36 11.59 11.51
CA ARG A 145 0.49 10.45 12.42
C ARG A 145 0.51 9.12 11.69
N ALA A 146 -0.35 8.93 10.68
CA ALA A 146 -0.36 7.73 9.85
C ALA A 146 0.98 7.55 9.13
N ILE A 147 1.52 8.63 8.53
CA ILE A 147 2.81 8.65 7.84
C ILE A 147 3.95 8.33 8.81
N ALA A 148 3.99 9.00 9.97
CA ALA A 148 5.04 8.79 10.96
C ALA A 148 5.09 7.33 11.44
N LEU A 149 3.94 6.74 11.78
CA LEU A 149 3.88 5.35 12.25
C LEU A 149 4.20 4.34 11.14
N ALA A 150 3.74 4.57 9.91
CA ALA A 150 4.08 3.71 8.78
C ALA A 150 5.60 3.72 8.51
N LYS A 151 6.23 4.90 8.64
CA LYS A 151 7.69 5.05 8.50
C LYS A 151 8.45 4.36 9.63
N GLU A 152 8.06 4.62 10.88
CA GLU A 152 8.69 4.08 12.09
C GLU A 152 8.67 2.54 12.10
N ASN A 153 7.57 1.94 11.64
CA ASN A 153 7.39 0.50 11.61
C ASN A 153 7.73 -0.11 10.22
N GLU A 154 8.43 0.65 9.36
CA GLU A 154 8.97 0.19 8.07
C GLU A 154 7.94 -0.35 7.06
N PHE A 155 6.67 0.06 7.17
CA PHE A 155 5.63 -0.26 6.20
C PHE A 155 5.74 0.66 4.97
N LEU A 156 6.72 0.38 4.12
CA LEU A 156 7.08 1.24 2.98
C LEU A 156 5.92 1.53 2.02
N GLN A 157 5.10 0.52 1.74
CA GLN A 157 3.91 0.65 0.88
C GLN A 157 2.86 1.57 1.49
N ASP A 158 2.58 1.41 2.78
CA ASP A 158 1.61 2.24 3.49
C ASP A 158 2.15 3.66 3.71
N HIS A 159 3.46 3.80 3.93
CA HIS A 159 4.12 5.10 3.99
C HIS A 159 3.99 5.84 2.66
N ALA A 160 4.17 5.14 1.53
CA ALA A 160 3.96 5.70 0.20
C ALA A 160 2.52 6.15 0.00
N LEU A 161 1.55 5.25 0.28
CA LEU A 161 0.12 5.53 0.11
C LEU A 161 -0.36 6.68 1.02
N ALA A 162 0.04 6.70 2.29
CA ALA A 162 -0.35 7.76 3.22
C ALA A 162 0.19 9.14 2.78
N ASN A 163 1.46 9.21 2.35
CA ASN A 163 2.04 10.41 1.76
C ASN A 163 1.31 10.82 0.47
N GLN A 164 0.98 9.86 -0.39
CA GLN A 164 0.26 10.13 -1.63
C GLN A 164 -1.09 10.79 -1.36
N MET A 165 -1.89 10.19 -0.46
CA MET A 165 -3.22 10.69 -0.10
C MET A 165 -3.13 12.06 0.60
N ALA A 166 -2.18 12.27 1.50
CA ALA A 166 -1.92 13.57 2.12
C ALA A 166 -1.55 14.63 1.06
N GLY A 167 -0.68 14.28 0.11
CA GLY A 167 -0.29 15.17 -0.98
C GLY A 167 -1.49 15.64 -1.80
N TYR A 168 -2.41 14.73 -2.16
CA TYR A 168 -3.63 15.08 -2.87
C TYR A 168 -4.62 15.88 -2.04
N PHE A 169 -4.72 15.59 -0.74
CA PHE A 169 -5.48 16.42 0.18
C PHE A 169 -4.98 17.88 0.17
N TYR A 170 -3.66 18.10 0.26
CA TYR A 170 -3.09 19.45 0.19
C TYR A 170 -3.27 20.12 -1.18
N LEU A 171 -3.23 19.38 -2.29
CA LEU A 171 -3.59 19.92 -3.61
C LEU A 171 -5.06 20.37 -3.64
N GLY A 172 -5.98 19.59 -3.08
CA GLY A 172 -7.39 19.95 -2.97
C GLY A 172 -7.63 21.23 -2.17
N LEU A 173 -6.74 21.56 -1.23
CA LEU A 173 -6.75 22.81 -0.46
C LEU A 173 -6.02 23.98 -1.16
N GLY A 174 -5.45 23.77 -2.36
CA GLY A 174 -4.62 24.77 -3.05
C GLY A 174 -3.27 25.04 -2.37
N LYS A 175 -2.79 24.11 -1.54
CA LYS A 175 -1.56 24.24 -0.75
C LYS A 175 -0.40 23.48 -1.41
N GLU A 176 -0.02 23.90 -2.61
CA GLU A 176 0.94 23.19 -3.46
C GLU A 176 2.30 22.93 -2.81
N HIS A 177 2.82 23.85 -1.99
CA HIS A 177 4.11 23.66 -1.32
C HIS A 177 4.12 22.44 -0.40
N PHE A 178 3.05 22.24 0.37
CA PHE A 178 2.90 21.07 1.23
C PHE A 178 2.70 19.82 0.38
N ALA A 179 1.85 19.89 -0.65
CA ALA A 179 1.64 18.76 -1.56
C ALA A 179 2.95 18.23 -2.17
N LYS A 180 3.87 19.14 -2.55
CA LYS A 180 5.18 18.76 -3.08
C LYS A 180 5.99 17.91 -2.12
N ILE A 181 5.98 18.25 -0.83
CA ILE A 181 6.71 17.51 0.21
C ILE A 181 6.20 16.07 0.29
N TYR A 182 4.89 15.90 0.45
CA TYR A 182 4.30 14.56 0.60
C TYR A 182 4.39 13.73 -0.69
N LEU A 183 4.10 14.31 -1.86
CA LEU A 183 4.19 13.57 -3.13
C LEU A 183 5.62 13.13 -3.46
N SER A 184 6.62 13.91 -3.08
CA SER A 184 8.04 13.52 -3.21
C SER A 184 8.40 12.35 -2.29
N GLN A 185 7.94 12.38 -1.04
CA GLN A 185 8.16 11.26 -0.09
C GLN A 185 7.43 9.99 -0.54
N SER A 186 6.21 10.13 -1.07
CA SER A 186 5.47 9.04 -1.72
C SER A 186 6.28 8.44 -2.87
N TYR A 187 6.79 9.27 -3.78
CA TYR A 187 7.61 8.84 -4.90
C TYR A 187 8.85 8.06 -4.43
N SER A 188 9.64 8.61 -3.51
CA SER A 188 10.83 7.91 -2.97
C SER A 188 10.48 6.59 -2.28
N SER A 189 9.29 6.49 -1.67
CA SER A 189 8.86 5.25 -1.01
C SER A 189 8.45 4.19 -2.02
N TYR A 190 7.70 4.57 -3.07
CA TYR A 190 7.37 3.67 -4.19
C TYR A 190 8.62 3.22 -4.95
N ASP A 191 9.63 4.09 -5.08
CA ASP A 191 10.91 3.77 -5.71
C ASP A 191 11.69 2.74 -4.91
N ARG A 192 11.85 2.97 -3.60
CA ARG A 192 12.46 1.99 -2.70
C ARG A 192 11.69 0.66 -2.67
N TRP A 193 10.38 0.67 -2.90
CA TRP A 193 9.58 -0.55 -2.96
C TRP A 193 9.70 -1.28 -4.30
N GLY A 194 10.11 -0.57 -5.37
CA GLY A 194 10.26 -1.13 -6.72
C GLY A 194 9.00 -1.05 -7.59
N ALA A 195 8.04 -0.17 -7.27
CA ALA A 195 6.79 -0.03 -8.01
C ALA A 195 6.94 0.82 -9.28
N LYS A 196 7.68 0.31 -10.28
CA LYS A 196 8.05 1.05 -11.49
C LYS A 196 6.87 1.63 -12.26
N ASN A 197 5.81 0.85 -12.48
CA ASN A 197 4.62 1.34 -13.20
C ASN A 197 3.90 2.44 -12.42
N LYS A 198 3.88 2.34 -11.08
CA LYS A 198 3.35 3.40 -10.22
C LYS A 198 4.18 4.68 -10.29
N LEU A 199 5.52 4.57 -10.36
CA LEU A 199 6.39 5.73 -10.56
C LEU A 199 6.13 6.43 -11.89
N LYS A 200 6.08 5.67 -13.00
CA LYS A 200 5.76 6.22 -14.34
C LYS A 200 4.43 6.98 -14.32
N GLN A 201 3.41 6.43 -13.64
CA GLN A 201 2.11 7.08 -13.48
C GLN A 201 2.23 8.41 -12.70
N LEU A 202 3.01 8.43 -11.61
CA LEU A 202 3.24 9.65 -10.84
C LEU A 202 4.02 10.70 -11.63
N GLU A 203 5.01 10.30 -12.42
CA GLU A 203 5.78 11.20 -13.29
C GLU A 203 4.91 11.82 -14.38
N ALA A 204 4.06 11.01 -15.02
CA ALA A 204 3.16 11.47 -16.07
C ALA A 204 2.15 12.51 -15.56
N ASN A 205 1.63 12.33 -14.34
CA ASN A 205 0.52 13.12 -13.83
C ASN A 205 0.93 14.23 -12.85
N TYR A 206 2.07 14.09 -12.19
CA TYR A 206 2.48 14.92 -11.04
C TYR A 206 3.96 15.28 -11.03
N SER A 207 4.69 15.18 -12.15
CA SER A 207 6.12 15.54 -12.23
C SER A 207 6.45 16.94 -11.67
N GLN A 208 5.57 17.92 -11.87
CA GLN A 208 5.72 19.28 -11.34
C GLN A 208 5.65 19.37 -9.80
N TYR A 209 5.13 18.32 -9.16
CA TYR A 209 5.02 18.22 -7.71
C TYR A 209 6.06 17.27 -7.08
N ILE A 210 6.87 16.60 -7.88
CA ILE A 210 7.94 15.73 -7.40
C ILE A 210 9.22 16.56 -7.34
N LEU A 211 9.75 16.78 -6.14
CA LEU A 211 11.04 17.42 -5.94
C LEU A 211 12.11 16.47 -6.45
N GLN A 212 12.82 16.87 -7.49
CA GLN A 212 14.04 16.17 -7.89
C GLN A 212 15.07 16.36 -6.78
N ILE A 213 15.35 15.29 -6.03
CA ILE A 213 16.44 15.25 -5.07
C ILE A 213 17.75 15.22 -5.88
N GLY A 214 18.17 16.39 -6.35
CA GLY A 214 19.36 16.57 -7.18
C GLY A 214 19.85 18.01 -7.31
N ASN A 215 19.18 18.99 -6.70
CA ASN A 215 19.61 20.40 -6.73
C ASN A 215 19.25 21.14 -5.44
N PHE A 216 19.65 20.58 -4.29
CA PHE A 216 19.88 21.44 -3.14
C PHE A 216 21.22 22.14 -3.39
N PRO A 217 21.30 23.49 -3.43
CA PRO A 217 22.59 24.14 -3.38
C PRO A 217 23.32 23.62 -2.15
N GLU A 218 24.54 23.09 -2.35
CA GLU A 218 25.40 22.63 -1.26
C GLU A 218 25.53 23.75 -0.23
N PHE A 219 24.76 23.67 0.85
CA PHE A 219 25.07 24.44 2.04
C PHE A 219 26.32 23.78 2.62
N ASN A 220 27.48 24.41 2.38
CA ASN A 220 28.77 24.07 2.97
C ASN A 220 28.59 23.82 4.47
N THR A 221 28.41 22.56 4.85
CA THR A 221 28.24 22.18 6.24
C THR A 221 29.64 21.93 6.77
N THR A 222 30.18 22.91 7.47
CA THR A 222 31.46 22.79 8.18
C THR A 222 31.37 21.56 9.10
N THR A 223 32.20 20.58 8.81
CA THR A 223 32.24 19.28 9.47
C THR A 223 32.62 19.45 10.94
N ILE A 224 31.69 19.17 11.86
CA ILE A 224 32.03 18.99 13.27
C ILE A 224 32.30 17.49 13.48
N SER A 225 33.51 17.24 13.97
CA SER A 225 34.15 15.95 14.25
C SER A 225 33.26 14.92 14.95
N SER A 226 33.45 13.67 14.53
CA SER A 226 32.89 12.42 15.02
C SER A 226 33.26 12.07 16.47
N TYR A 227 32.36 11.35 17.15
CA TYR A 227 32.67 10.47 18.28
C TYR A 227 32.79 9.02 17.77
N PRO A 228 33.77 8.22 18.25
CA PRO A 228 34.02 6.88 17.76
C PRO A 228 33.27 5.82 18.57
N GLY A 229 32.50 4.97 17.89
CA GLY A 229 32.00 3.71 18.46
C GLY A 229 30.63 3.30 17.95
N ASP A 230 30.56 2.63 16.80
CA ASP A 230 29.95 1.30 16.73
C ASP A 230 30.21 0.65 15.36
N ASN A 231 30.98 -0.43 15.38
CA ASN A 231 31.23 -1.30 14.23
C ASN A 231 30.10 -2.34 14.18
N ASN A 232 29.19 -2.23 13.22
CA ASN A 232 28.35 -3.36 12.82
C ASN A 232 28.18 -3.40 11.29
N ALA A 233 29.30 -3.65 10.60
CA ALA A 233 29.35 -3.89 9.16
C ALA A 233 28.96 -5.32 8.76
N ASN A 234 28.50 -6.18 9.68
CA ASN A 234 28.28 -7.60 9.40
C ASN A 234 26.80 -8.03 9.34
N ALA A 235 25.83 -7.11 9.43
CA ALA A 235 24.40 -7.42 9.24
C ALA A 235 23.94 -7.35 7.77
N PHE A 236 24.85 -6.98 6.85
CA PHE A 236 24.53 -6.72 5.44
C PHE A 236 24.39 -7.98 4.57
N LEU A 237 24.78 -9.16 5.07
CA LEU A 237 24.90 -10.39 4.25
C LEU A 237 23.73 -11.37 4.37
N ASP A 238 22.78 -11.17 5.29
CA ASP A 238 21.68 -12.14 5.50
C ASP A 238 20.29 -11.66 5.02
N TYR A 239 20.21 -10.44 4.47
CA TYR A 239 18.93 -9.86 3.98
C TYR A 239 18.59 -10.20 2.52
N ALA A 240 19.54 -10.73 1.74
CA ALA A 240 19.30 -11.17 0.37
C ALA A 240 18.31 -12.35 0.28
N ALA A 241 18.18 -13.13 1.36
CA ALA A 241 17.25 -14.25 1.44
C ALA A 241 15.79 -13.82 1.72
N LEU A 242 15.60 -12.72 2.46
CA LEU A 242 14.26 -12.16 2.79
C LEU A 242 13.66 -11.35 1.63
N ALA A 243 14.51 -10.73 0.80
CA ALA A 243 14.09 -9.96 -0.37
C ALA A 243 13.44 -10.81 -1.47
N LYS A 244 13.68 -12.14 -1.51
CA LYS A 244 13.09 -13.03 -2.52
C LYS A 244 11.58 -13.26 -2.34
N ASN A 245 11.06 -13.14 -1.12
CA ASN A 245 9.61 -13.36 -0.89
C ASN A 245 8.73 -12.16 -1.29
N TYR A 246 9.30 -10.96 -1.49
CA TYR A 246 8.55 -9.76 -1.90
C TYR A 246 8.62 -9.45 -3.40
N GLN A 247 9.46 -10.14 -4.17
CA GLN A 247 9.58 -9.93 -5.63
C GLN A 247 8.36 -10.45 -6.43
N ILE A 248 7.56 -11.35 -5.87
CA ILE A 248 6.39 -11.92 -6.58
C ILE A 248 5.29 -10.87 -6.78
N ILE A 249 5.16 -9.89 -5.88
CA ILE A 249 4.19 -8.79 -6.02
C ILE A 249 4.71 -7.70 -6.97
N SER A 250 6.02 -7.44 -6.97
CA SER A 250 6.64 -6.48 -7.90
C SER A 250 6.50 -6.90 -9.36
N ARG A 251 6.52 -8.21 -9.65
CA ARG A 251 6.37 -8.73 -11.02
C ARG A 251 4.94 -8.62 -11.57
N PHE A 252 3.92 -8.64 -10.71
CA PHE A 252 2.53 -8.36 -11.11
C PHE A 252 2.33 -6.88 -11.53
N LEU A 253 3.20 -5.97 -11.08
CA LEU A 253 3.15 -4.55 -11.42
C LEU A 253 3.96 -4.17 -12.66
N GLU A 254 4.55 -5.14 -13.38
CA GLU A 254 5.31 -4.90 -14.62
C GLU A 254 4.49 -5.15 -15.91
N LEU A 255 3.19 -5.52 -15.80
CA LEU A 255 2.34 -5.93 -16.94
C LEU A 255 1.23 -4.93 -17.35
N GLU A 256 1.39 -3.66 -17.03
CA GLU A 256 0.66 -2.54 -17.67
C GLU A 256 1.64 -1.47 -18.20
#